data_AF-A0A3G2S8K7-F1
#
_entry.id   AF-A0A3G2S8K7-F1
#
_cell.length_a   1.000
_cell.length_b   1.000
_cell.length_c   1.000
_cell.angle_alpha   90.00
_cell.angle_beta   90.00
_cell.angle_gamma   90.00
#
_symmetry.space_group_name_H-M   'P 1'
#
loop_
_entity.id
_entity.type
_entity.pdbx_description
1 polymer ?
#
loop_
_entity_poly.entity_id
_entity_poly.type
_entity_poly.pdbx_seq_one_letter_code
_entity_poly.pdbx_strand_id
1 'polypeptide(L)'
;MSGAQPPPYQELQPPSWTSSLPRPEPSQERYEDWLAYTSLRPSFLLAHGVATIVGIVLAAVQWYIVGYEREGPEALAIASATLFTVFFVFEACGFVAGCMSHTKLIWGFARFSILSYVLVVVAEVIALVNTYANKDKIKRHCVEDQTQNWNSSSNIYEHEAPPQDYCDSRWGTTAAWDVVWLILLVIFGAFFLCIYDALPTPITAGHAPTSRP
;
A
#
# COMPACT_ATOMS: atom_id res chain seq x y z
N MET A 1 -53.04 11.87 21.86
CA MET A 1 -51.67 11.41 22.16
C MET A 1 -50.75 12.18 21.23
N SER A 2 -50.01 13.13 21.79
CA SER A 2 -49.15 14.07 21.05
C SER A 2 -47.94 13.30 20.50
N GLY A 3 -47.72 13.37 19.19
CA GLY A 3 -46.56 12.77 18.54
C GLY A 3 -45.29 13.49 19.02
N ALA A 4 -44.42 12.75 19.71
CA ALA A 4 -43.11 13.26 20.08
C ALA A 4 -42.29 13.48 18.80
N GLN A 5 -41.97 14.74 18.53
CA GLN A 5 -41.03 15.13 17.49
C GLN A 5 -39.66 14.53 17.84
N PRO A 6 -38.99 13.82 16.91
CA PRO A 6 -37.64 13.32 17.16
C PRO A 6 -36.71 14.50 17.50
N PRO A 7 -35.73 14.33 18.40
CA PRO A 7 -34.82 15.40 18.76
C PRO A 7 -34.13 15.95 17.50
N PRO A 8 -33.93 17.28 17.40
CA PRO A 8 -33.14 17.85 16.32
C PRO A 8 -31.76 17.18 16.32
N TYR A 9 -31.30 16.81 15.13
CA TYR A 9 -29.95 16.36 14.85
C TYR A 9 -28.98 17.24 15.64
N GLN A 10 -28.32 16.64 16.63
CA GLN A 10 -27.36 17.32 17.47
C GLN A 10 -26.17 17.67 16.57
N GLU A 11 -26.12 18.93 16.14
CA GLU A 11 -25.08 19.48 15.30
C GLU A 11 -23.73 19.23 16.00
N LEU A 12 -22.98 18.21 15.56
CA LEU A 12 -21.64 17.96 16.08
C LEU A 12 -20.83 19.23 15.83
N GLN A 13 -20.50 19.96 16.90
CA GLN A 13 -19.68 21.15 16.81
C GLN A 13 -18.36 20.78 16.12
N PRO A 14 -18.07 21.32 14.93
CA PRO A 14 -16.84 21.00 14.24
C PRO A 14 -15.66 21.58 15.02
N PRO A 15 -14.49 20.93 14.96
CA PRO A 15 -13.31 21.36 15.70
C PRO A 15 -12.90 22.79 15.31
N SER A 16 -12.38 23.54 16.29
CA SER A 16 -12.16 25.00 16.21
C SER A 16 -11.30 25.48 15.03
N TRP A 17 -10.47 24.60 14.48
CA TRP A 17 -9.63 24.89 13.30
C TRP A 17 -10.42 25.03 11.99
N THR A 18 -11.70 24.66 11.96
CA THR A 18 -12.60 24.80 10.79
C THR A 18 -13.34 26.14 10.71
N SER A 19 -13.17 27.01 11.72
CA SER A 19 -13.96 28.23 11.92
C SER A 19 -13.79 29.31 10.83
N SER A 20 -12.77 29.21 9.99
CA SER A 20 -12.51 30.15 8.88
C SER A 20 -13.08 29.71 7.53
N LEU A 21 -13.64 28.50 7.42
CA LEU A 21 -14.17 27.98 6.17
C LEU A 21 -15.68 28.29 6.03
N PRO A 22 -16.16 28.69 4.84
CA PRO A 22 -17.59 28.91 4.59
C PRO A 22 -18.40 27.64 4.91
N ARG A 23 -19.30 27.73 5.90
CA ARG A 23 -20.18 26.62 6.32
C ARG A 23 -21.18 26.28 5.19
N PRO A 24 -21.23 25.04 4.68
CA PRO A 24 -22.28 24.64 3.75
C PRO A 24 -23.65 24.51 4.45
N GLU A 25 -24.72 24.82 3.73
CA GLU A 25 -26.11 24.58 4.17
C GLU A 25 -26.38 23.10 4.50
N PRO A 26 -27.34 22.80 5.40
CA PRO A 26 -27.49 21.50 6.07
C PRO A 26 -28.17 20.44 5.20
N SER A 27 -27.60 20.15 4.03
CA SER A 27 -27.91 18.94 3.27
C SER A 27 -26.79 17.92 3.48
N GLN A 28 -27.16 16.68 3.79
CA GLN A 28 -26.22 15.60 4.11
C GLN A 28 -25.18 15.38 2.98
N GLU A 29 -25.60 15.43 1.72
CA GLU A 29 -24.71 15.30 0.55
C GLU A 29 -23.65 16.42 0.48
N ARG A 30 -24.05 17.68 0.77
CA ARG A 30 -23.14 18.82 0.71
C ARG A 30 -22.11 18.80 1.86
N TYR A 31 -22.48 18.21 3.00
CA TYR A 31 -21.56 18.00 4.12
C TYR A 31 -20.55 16.88 3.84
N GLU A 32 -20.98 15.78 3.23
CA GLU A 32 -20.10 14.67 2.79
C GLU A 32 -19.10 15.12 1.74
N ASP A 33 -19.54 15.91 0.74
CA ASP A 33 -18.65 16.50 -0.26
C ASP A 33 -17.64 17.48 0.36
N TRP A 34 -18.07 18.28 1.34
CA TRP A 34 -17.19 19.22 2.04
C TRP A 34 -16.13 18.50 2.91
N LEU A 35 -16.52 17.45 3.64
CA LEU A 35 -15.59 16.61 4.41
C LEU A 35 -14.58 15.91 3.48
N ALA A 36 -15.06 15.36 2.38
CA ALA A 36 -14.24 14.71 1.37
C ALA A 36 -13.17 15.66 0.81
N TYR A 37 -13.57 16.92 0.53
CA TYR A 37 -12.69 17.91 -0.08
C TYR A 37 -11.67 18.51 0.91
N THR A 38 -12.07 18.73 2.16
CA THR A 38 -11.27 19.51 3.13
C THR A 38 -10.35 18.63 3.98
N SER A 39 -10.80 17.43 4.37
CA SER A 39 -10.06 16.56 5.31
C SER A 39 -9.56 15.28 4.66
N LEU A 40 -10.38 14.61 3.84
CA LEU A 40 -9.99 13.32 3.24
C LEU A 40 -9.07 13.46 2.02
N ARG A 41 -9.19 14.53 1.24
CA ARG A 41 -8.37 14.71 0.04
C ARG A 41 -6.86 14.78 0.31
N PRO A 42 -6.34 15.60 1.24
CA PRO A 42 -4.90 15.67 1.49
C PRO A 42 -4.33 14.35 2.02
N SER A 43 -5.06 13.64 2.88
CA SER A 43 -4.64 12.32 3.37
C SER A 43 -4.69 11.26 2.28
N PHE A 44 -5.71 11.28 1.41
CA PHE A 44 -5.81 10.41 0.24
C PHE A 44 -4.65 10.62 -0.74
N LEU A 45 -4.34 11.87 -1.07
CA LEU A 45 -3.20 12.21 -1.93
C LEU A 45 -1.86 11.78 -1.33
N LEU A 46 -1.68 11.98 -0.02
CA LEU A 46 -0.47 11.56 0.67
C LEU A 46 -0.34 10.03 0.66
N ALA A 47 -1.42 9.32 0.98
CA ALA A 47 -1.43 7.86 1.01
C ALA A 47 -1.10 7.26 -0.37
N HIS A 48 -1.84 7.65 -1.41
CA HIS A 48 -1.59 7.15 -2.76
C HIS A 48 -0.25 7.62 -3.32
N GLY A 49 0.20 8.84 -2.99
CA GLY A 49 1.50 9.36 -3.41
C GLY A 49 2.66 8.57 -2.81
N VAL A 50 2.64 8.35 -1.49
CA VAL A 50 3.67 7.55 -0.81
C VAL A 50 3.63 6.10 -1.30
N ALA A 51 2.43 5.50 -1.42
CA ALA A 51 2.26 4.13 -1.92
C ALA A 51 2.81 3.98 -3.36
N THR A 52 2.59 4.97 -4.22
CA THR A 52 3.13 4.98 -5.58
C THR A 52 4.66 4.98 -5.57
N ILE A 53 5.29 5.85 -4.75
CA ILE A 53 6.75 5.92 -4.65
C ILE A 53 7.33 4.59 -4.14
N VAL A 54 6.74 4.03 -3.08
CA VAL A 54 7.16 2.74 -2.53
C VAL A 54 7.00 1.63 -3.59
N GLY A 55 5.86 1.60 -4.28
CA GLY A 55 5.60 0.65 -5.36
C GLY A 55 6.60 0.73 -6.51
N ILE A 56 7.02 1.95 -6.91
CA ILE A 56 8.06 2.16 -7.92
C ILE A 56 9.40 1.57 -7.46
N VAL A 57 9.80 1.84 -6.22
CA VAL A 57 11.06 1.33 -5.67
C VAL A 57 11.04 -0.21 -5.61
N LEU A 58 9.95 -0.79 -5.11
CA LEU A 58 9.80 -2.25 -5.04
C LEU A 58 9.80 -2.89 -6.43
N ALA A 59 9.05 -2.33 -7.38
CA ALA A 59 9.05 -2.81 -8.76
C ALA A 59 10.44 -2.73 -9.39
N ALA A 60 11.16 -1.61 -9.20
CA ALA A 60 12.51 -1.44 -9.72
C ALA A 60 13.50 -2.47 -9.15
N VAL A 61 13.44 -2.71 -7.84
CA VAL A 61 14.27 -3.73 -7.17
C VAL A 61 13.97 -5.13 -7.70
N GLN A 62 12.69 -5.48 -7.86
CA GLN A 62 12.30 -6.80 -8.37
C GLN A 62 12.69 -6.98 -9.84
N TRP A 63 12.51 -5.97 -10.69
CA TRP A 63 12.98 -6.00 -12.08
C TRP A 63 14.51 -6.08 -12.18
N TYR A 64 15.23 -5.44 -11.26
CA TYR A 64 16.68 -5.58 -11.16
C TYR A 64 17.08 -7.03 -10.82
N ILE A 65 16.39 -7.68 -9.87
CA ILE A 65 16.63 -9.09 -9.52
C ILE A 65 16.39 -10.00 -10.75
N VAL A 66 15.27 -9.80 -11.45
CA VAL A 66 14.95 -10.53 -12.70
C VAL A 66 16.05 -10.36 -13.76
N GLY A 67 16.58 -9.15 -13.91
CA GLY A 67 17.64 -8.86 -14.89
C GLY A 67 19.02 -9.43 -14.54
N TYR A 68 19.26 -9.77 -13.27
CA TYR A 68 20.52 -10.34 -12.80
C TYR A 68 20.60 -11.87 -12.97
N GLU A 69 19.50 -12.55 -13.29
CA GLU A 69 19.46 -13.99 -13.47
C GLU A 69 20.01 -14.41 -14.85
N ARG A 70 21.23 -14.97 -14.87
CA ARG A 70 21.91 -15.40 -16.12
C ARG A 70 21.34 -16.68 -16.74
N GLU A 71 20.67 -17.52 -15.94
CA GLU A 71 20.10 -18.81 -16.37
C GLU A 71 18.66 -18.67 -16.92
N GLY A 72 18.16 -17.44 -17.02
CA GLY A 72 16.78 -17.13 -17.38
C GLY A 72 15.95 -16.78 -16.15
N PRO A 73 15.03 -15.82 -16.26
CA PRO A 73 14.31 -15.31 -15.10
C PRO A 73 13.35 -16.35 -14.54
N GLU A 74 13.45 -16.63 -13.25
CA GLU A 74 12.56 -17.51 -12.51
C GLU A 74 11.13 -16.95 -12.57
N ALA A 75 10.16 -17.80 -12.90
CA ALA A 75 8.77 -17.37 -13.11
C ALA A 75 8.20 -16.62 -11.90
N LEU A 76 8.65 -16.95 -10.68
CA LEU A 76 8.28 -16.28 -9.44
C LEU A 76 8.83 -14.85 -9.34
N ALA A 77 10.07 -14.62 -9.77
CA ALA A 77 10.69 -13.28 -9.80
C ALA A 77 9.98 -12.36 -10.80
N ILE A 78 9.61 -12.90 -11.97
CA ILE A 78 8.82 -12.15 -12.95
C ILE A 78 7.42 -11.86 -12.41
N ALA A 79 6.80 -12.85 -11.76
CA ALA A 79 5.47 -12.70 -11.19
C ALA A 79 5.45 -11.60 -10.10
N SER A 80 6.41 -11.60 -9.16
CA SER A 80 6.50 -10.56 -8.13
C SER A 80 6.73 -9.18 -8.75
N ALA A 81 7.69 -9.05 -9.68
CA ALA A 81 7.98 -7.79 -10.37
C ALA A 81 6.76 -7.23 -11.11
N THR A 82 6.01 -8.12 -11.78
CA THR A 82 4.77 -7.76 -12.48
C THR A 82 3.68 -7.32 -11.50
N LEU A 83 3.51 -8.02 -10.38
CA LEU A 83 2.52 -7.64 -9.37
C LEU A 83 2.84 -6.28 -8.74
N PHE A 84 4.10 -6.00 -8.37
CA PHE A 84 4.49 -4.66 -7.90
C PHE A 84 4.31 -3.58 -8.98
N THR A 85 4.48 -3.94 -10.25
CA THR A 85 4.21 -3.05 -11.38
C THR A 85 2.73 -2.69 -11.45
N VAL A 86 1.84 -3.69 -11.37
CA VAL A 86 0.39 -3.47 -11.36
C VAL A 86 -0.03 -2.65 -10.14
N PHE A 87 0.55 -2.95 -8.97
CA PHE A 87 0.34 -2.19 -7.74
C PHE A 87 0.65 -0.70 -7.92
N PHE A 88 1.86 -0.34 -8.37
CA PHE A 88 2.22 1.08 -8.48
C PHE A 88 1.37 1.79 -9.54
N VAL A 89 1.02 1.12 -10.65
CA VAL A 89 0.15 1.71 -11.68
C VAL A 89 -1.23 2.02 -11.10
N PHE A 90 -1.75 1.11 -10.27
CA PHE A 90 -3.02 1.29 -9.58
C PHE A 90 -2.98 2.47 -8.62
N GLU A 91 -1.94 2.56 -7.79
CA GLU A 91 -1.74 3.66 -6.84
C GLU A 91 -1.53 5.00 -7.56
N ALA A 92 -0.81 5.00 -8.68
CA ALA A 92 -0.62 6.19 -9.51
C ALA A 92 -1.95 6.68 -10.10
N CYS A 93 -2.82 5.78 -10.56
CA CYS A 93 -4.17 6.13 -10.98
C CYS A 93 -4.99 6.72 -9.84
N GLY A 94 -4.88 6.17 -8.63
CA GLY A 94 -5.52 6.71 -7.41
C GLY A 94 -5.02 8.13 -7.09
N PHE A 95 -3.71 8.35 -7.18
CA PHE A 95 -3.10 9.66 -6.98
C PHE A 95 -3.62 10.69 -8.01
N VAL A 96 -3.65 10.33 -9.30
CA VAL A 96 -4.18 11.20 -10.36
C VAL A 96 -5.66 11.50 -10.14
N ALA A 97 -6.46 10.52 -9.74
CA ALA A 97 -7.86 10.72 -9.40
C ALA A 97 -8.05 11.72 -8.24
N GLY A 98 -7.18 11.66 -7.23
CA GLY A 98 -7.14 12.64 -6.13
C GLY A 98 -6.76 14.06 -6.59
N CYS A 99 -5.88 14.18 -7.57
CA CYS A 99 -5.52 15.47 -8.19
C CYS A 99 -6.69 16.06 -8.98
N MET A 100 -7.47 15.24 -9.67
CA MET A 100 -8.60 15.68 -10.49
C MET A 100 -9.83 16.14 -9.68
N SER A 101 -9.82 16.01 -8.35
CA SER A 101 -10.89 16.48 -7.45
C SER A 101 -12.27 15.82 -7.67
N HIS A 102 -12.34 14.69 -8.38
CA HIS A 102 -13.60 14.00 -8.64
C HIS A 102 -14.01 13.13 -7.44
N THR A 103 -14.97 13.58 -6.63
CA THR A 103 -15.42 12.89 -5.39
C THR A 103 -15.92 11.46 -5.64
N LYS A 104 -16.57 11.20 -6.80
CA LYS A 104 -17.00 9.85 -7.21
C LYS A 104 -15.83 8.88 -7.42
N LEU A 105 -14.72 9.37 -7.98
CA LEU A 105 -13.53 8.54 -8.19
C LEU A 105 -12.82 8.24 -6.88
N ILE A 106 -12.75 9.22 -5.95
CA ILE A 106 -12.16 9.05 -4.62
C ILE A 106 -12.90 7.94 -3.86
N TRP A 107 -14.24 7.96 -3.84
CA TRP A 107 -15.04 6.91 -3.21
C TRP A 107 -14.91 5.54 -3.91
N GLY A 108 -14.76 5.53 -5.23
CA GLY A 108 -14.44 4.31 -5.97
C GLY A 108 -13.11 3.73 -5.52
N PHE A 109 -12.05 4.53 -5.57
CA PHE A 109 -10.69 4.13 -5.18
C PHE A 109 -10.59 3.72 -3.71
N ALA A 110 -11.35 4.34 -2.82
CA ALA A 110 -11.41 3.94 -1.41
C ALA A 110 -11.87 2.48 -1.23
N ARG A 111 -12.83 1.99 -2.03
CA ARG A 111 -13.24 0.56 -2.01
C ARG A 111 -12.20 -0.36 -2.64
N PHE A 112 -11.54 0.16 -3.66
CA PHE A 112 -10.53 -0.52 -4.46
C PHE A 112 -9.17 -0.66 -3.75
N SER A 113 -8.92 0.15 -2.72
CA SER A 113 -7.76 0.07 -1.83
C SER A 113 -7.57 -1.32 -1.20
N ILE A 114 -8.66 -2.01 -0.85
CA ILE A 114 -8.58 -3.38 -0.29
C ILE A 114 -7.95 -4.36 -1.31
N LEU A 115 -8.32 -4.24 -2.59
CA LEU A 115 -7.73 -5.08 -3.64
C LEU A 115 -6.26 -4.76 -3.85
N SER A 116 -5.88 -3.47 -3.80
CA SER A 116 -4.48 -3.05 -3.87
C SER A 116 -3.65 -3.62 -2.72
N TYR A 117 -4.20 -3.59 -1.50
CA TYR A 117 -3.58 -4.18 -0.32
C TYR A 117 -3.39 -5.70 -0.45
N VAL A 118 -4.42 -6.43 -0.90
CA VAL A 118 -4.29 -7.88 -1.12
C VAL A 118 -3.21 -8.18 -2.17
N LEU A 119 -3.17 -7.38 -3.24
CA LEU A 119 -2.22 -7.56 -4.32
C LEU A 119 -0.77 -7.34 -3.85
N VAL A 120 -0.48 -6.30 -3.05
CA VAL A 120 0.87 -6.07 -2.53
C VAL A 120 1.31 -7.15 -1.55
N VAL A 121 0.39 -7.66 -0.71
CA VAL A 121 0.69 -8.79 0.20
C VAL A 121 1.03 -10.05 -0.58
N VAL A 122 0.27 -10.37 -1.63
CA VAL A 122 0.55 -11.52 -2.50
C VAL A 122 1.89 -11.35 -3.23
N ALA A 123 2.20 -10.14 -3.71
CA ALA A 123 3.48 -9.84 -4.36
C ALA A 123 4.67 -10.07 -3.41
N GLU A 124 4.54 -9.61 -2.16
CA GLU A 124 5.57 -9.75 -1.13
C GLU A 124 5.79 -11.23 -0.74
N VAL A 125 4.70 -11.99 -0.58
CA VAL A 125 4.80 -13.44 -0.29
C VAL A 125 5.53 -14.17 -1.43
N ILE A 126 5.19 -13.86 -2.68
CA ILE A 126 5.87 -14.48 -3.85
C ILE A 126 7.34 -14.08 -3.89
N ALA A 127 7.67 -12.81 -3.63
CA ALA A 127 9.04 -12.33 -3.57
C ALA A 127 9.85 -13.04 -2.48
N LEU A 128 9.28 -13.20 -1.28
CA LEU A 128 9.92 -13.91 -0.17
C LEU A 128 10.15 -15.39 -0.53
N VAL A 129 9.15 -16.06 -1.08
CA VAL A 129 9.28 -17.45 -1.54
C VAL A 129 10.39 -17.56 -2.59
N ASN A 130 10.50 -16.60 -3.51
CA ASN A 130 11.58 -16.56 -4.50
C ASN A 130 12.96 -16.41 -3.84
N THR A 131 13.12 -15.48 -2.89
CA THR A 131 14.37 -15.25 -2.15
C THR A 131 14.85 -16.50 -1.40
N TYR A 132 13.93 -17.28 -0.82
CA TYR A 132 14.25 -18.51 -0.10
C TYR A 132 14.44 -19.71 -1.02
N ALA A 133 13.62 -19.88 -2.05
CA ALA A 133 13.73 -20.99 -3.00
C ALA A 133 15.03 -20.91 -3.82
N ASN A 134 15.47 -19.70 -4.16
CA ASN A 134 16.64 -19.45 -4.99
C ASN A 134 17.88 -19.01 -4.20
N LYS A 135 17.91 -19.29 -2.88
CA LYS A 135 19.01 -18.90 -1.97
C LYS A 135 20.40 -19.24 -2.53
N ASP A 136 20.61 -20.48 -2.94
CA ASP A 136 21.94 -20.95 -3.35
C ASP A 136 22.39 -20.29 -4.66
N LYS A 137 21.45 -20.06 -5.59
CA LYS A 137 21.70 -19.33 -6.84
C LYS A 137 22.07 -17.88 -6.58
N ILE A 138 21.29 -17.18 -5.74
CA ILE A 138 21.53 -15.77 -5.38
C ILE A 138 22.90 -15.62 -4.70
N LYS A 139 23.23 -16.50 -3.75
CA LYS A 139 24.54 -16.49 -3.07
C LYS A 139 25.69 -16.73 -4.06
N ARG A 140 25.55 -17.74 -4.92
CA ARG A 140 26.58 -18.09 -5.90
C ARG A 140 26.87 -16.94 -6.85
N HIS A 141 25.84 -16.29 -7.39
CA HIS A 141 26.02 -15.14 -8.27
C HIS A 141 26.64 -13.93 -7.56
N CYS A 142 26.26 -13.66 -6.31
CA CYS A 142 26.92 -12.62 -5.50
C CYS A 142 28.42 -12.92 -5.34
N VAL A 143 28.79 -14.18 -5.04
CA VAL A 143 30.20 -14.57 -4.89
C VAL A 143 30.94 -14.44 -6.22
N GLU A 144 30.36 -14.88 -7.33
CA GLU A 144 30.96 -14.78 -8.66
C GLU A 144 31.23 -13.32 -9.07
N ASP A 145 30.25 -12.43 -8.84
CA ASP A 145 30.37 -10.99 -9.15
C ASP A 145 31.40 -10.29 -8.24
N GLN A 146 31.37 -10.59 -6.94
CA GLN A 146 32.36 -10.05 -5.99
C GLN A 146 33.76 -10.58 -6.30
N THR A 147 33.91 -11.85 -6.68
CA THR A 147 35.21 -12.43 -7.05
C THR A 147 35.76 -11.83 -8.35
N GLN A 148 34.90 -11.53 -9.32
CA GLN A 148 35.32 -10.83 -10.55
C GLN A 148 35.79 -9.40 -10.27
N ASN A 149 35.07 -8.67 -9.42
CA ASN A 149 35.48 -7.33 -8.97
C ASN A 149 36.76 -7.37 -8.12
N TRP A 150 36.90 -8.38 -7.26
CA TRP A 150 38.09 -8.63 -6.44
C TRP A 150 39.35 -8.83 -7.28
N ASN A 151 39.26 -9.62 -8.34
CA ASN A 151 40.39 -9.86 -9.25
C ASN A 151 40.70 -8.68 -10.17
N SER A 152 39.73 -7.78 -10.38
CA SER A 152 39.87 -6.63 -11.28
C SER A 152 40.33 -5.35 -10.57
N SER A 153 40.17 -5.27 -9.23
CA SER A 153 40.61 -4.12 -8.44
C SER A 153 42.02 -4.32 -7.91
N SER A 154 43.01 -3.66 -8.54
CA SER A 154 44.40 -3.66 -8.10
C SER A 154 44.69 -2.78 -6.87
N ASN A 155 43.68 -2.26 -6.16
CA ASN A 155 43.86 -1.22 -5.16
C ASN A 155 43.18 -1.51 -3.79
N ILE A 156 44.02 -1.82 -2.80
CA ILE A 156 44.20 -1.11 -1.51
C ILE A 156 42.94 -0.72 -0.72
N TYR A 157 41.86 -1.49 -0.78
CA TYR A 157 40.85 -1.44 0.30
C TYR A 157 40.87 -2.77 1.02
N GLU A 158 41.42 -2.72 2.23
CA GLU A 158 41.41 -3.75 3.26
C GLU A 158 40.14 -4.60 3.17
N HIS A 159 40.29 -5.83 2.68
CA HIS A 159 39.16 -6.71 2.43
C HIS A 159 38.68 -7.28 3.78
N GLU A 160 37.69 -6.62 4.38
CA GLU A 160 37.18 -6.92 5.73
C GLU A 160 36.59 -8.33 5.90
N ALA A 161 36.20 -9.01 4.81
CA ALA A 161 35.73 -10.40 4.86
C ALA A 161 35.91 -11.14 3.51
N PRO A 162 36.02 -12.49 3.50
CA PRO A 162 35.92 -13.30 2.29
C PRO A 162 34.60 -13.01 1.53
N PRO A 163 34.59 -13.03 0.18
CA PRO A 163 33.38 -12.77 -0.62
C PRO A 163 32.18 -13.63 -0.23
N GLN A 164 32.45 -14.85 0.23
CA GLN A 164 31.44 -15.80 0.67
C GLN A 164 30.72 -15.34 1.95
N ASP A 165 31.46 -14.84 2.95
CA ASP A 165 30.89 -14.35 4.21
C ASP A 165 30.14 -13.03 4.02
N TYR A 166 30.66 -12.14 3.15
CA TYR A 166 29.98 -10.91 2.75
C TYR A 166 28.63 -11.20 2.08
N CYS A 167 28.60 -12.11 1.11
CA CYS A 167 27.39 -12.46 0.40
C CYS A 167 26.38 -13.21 1.27
N ASP A 168 26.83 -14.03 2.23
CA ASP A 168 25.93 -14.67 3.19
C ASP A 168 25.27 -13.64 4.11
N SER A 169 26.08 -12.73 4.67
CA SER A 169 25.58 -11.64 5.52
C SER A 169 24.58 -10.75 4.76
N ARG A 170 24.92 -10.35 3.54
CA ARG A 170 24.06 -9.51 2.69
C ARG A 170 22.73 -10.19 2.37
N TRP A 171 22.76 -11.47 1.97
CA TRP A 171 21.54 -12.25 1.74
C TRP A 171 20.68 -12.33 3.02
N GLY A 172 21.32 -12.59 4.17
CA GLY A 172 20.64 -12.65 5.47
C GLY A 172 19.96 -11.33 5.84
N THR A 173 20.63 -10.20 5.63
CA THR A 173 20.05 -8.87 5.87
C THR A 173 18.88 -8.57 4.93
N THR A 174 19.00 -8.88 3.64
CA THR A 174 17.91 -8.67 2.68
C THR A 174 16.69 -9.52 3.02
N ALA A 175 16.88 -10.82 3.26
CA ALA A 175 15.79 -11.72 3.63
C ALA A 175 15.11 -11.30 4.95
N ALA A 176 15.89 -10.85 5.95
CA ALA A 176 15.34 -10.32 7.18
C ALA A 176 14.48 -9.07 6.95
N TRP A 177 14.89 -8.19 6.03
CA TRP A 177 14.14 -6.98 5.71
C TRP A 177 12.83 -7.28 4.99
N ASP A 178 12.81 -8.23 4.06
CA ASP A 178 11.58 -8.71 3.41
C ASP A 178 10.59 -9.28 4.44
N VAL A 179 11.08 -10.07 5.41
CA VAL A 179 10.23 -10.59 6.51
C VAL A 179 9.67 -9.44 7.37
N VAL A 180 10.51 -8.47 7.73
CA VAL A 180 10.08 -7.31 8.53
C VAL A 180 9.01 -6.50 7.78
N TRP A 181 9.18 -6.28 6.48
CA TRP A 181 8.19 -5.59 5.65
C TRP A 181 6.86 -6.32 5.60
N LEU A 182 6.88 -7.64 5.40
CA LEU A 182 5.68 -8.46 5.41
C LEU A 182 4.94 -8.38 6.75
N ILE A 183 5.67 -8.42 7.88
CA ILE A 183 5.08 -8.26 9.22
C ILE A 183 4.43 -6.88 9.36
N LEU A 184 5.11 -5.81 8.94
CA LEU A 184 4.56 -4.46 9.00
C LEU A 184 3.29 -4.36 8.15
N LEU A 185 3.30 -4.87 6.92
CA LEU A 185 2.12 -4.89 6.05
C LEU A 185 0.93 -5.60 6.72
N VAL A 186 1.15 -6.77 7.33
CA VAL A 186 0.10 -7.53 8.01
C VAL A 186 -0.44 -6.77 9.23
N ILE A 187 0.42 -6.19 10.07
CA ILE A 187 0.00 -5.44 11.26
C ILE A 187 -0.82 -4.20 10.87
N PHE A 188 -0.32 -3.41 9.92
CA PHE A 188 -1.03 -2.21 9.45
C PHE A 188 -2.34 -2.59 8.76
N GLY A 189 -2.34 -3.59 7.88
CA GLY A 189 -3.54 -4.05 7.20
C GLY A 189 -4.59 -4.61 8.17
N ALA A 190 -4.19 -5.41 9.16
CA ALA A 190 -5.10 -5.89 10.20
C ALA A 190 -5.71 -4.73 11.00
N PHE A 191 -4.92 -3.72 11.35
CA PHE A 191 -5.42 -2.53 12.02
C PHE A 191 -6.48 -1.78 11.20
N PHE A 192 -6.23 -1.60 9.90
CA PHE A 192 -7.20 -0.95 8.99
C PHE A 192 -8.48 -1.78 8.80
N LEU A 193 -8.37 -3.10 8.67
CA LEU A 193 -9.53 -4.00 8.56
C LEU A 193 -10.37 -3.98 9.84
N CYS A 194 -9.75 -4.04 11.02
CA CYS A 194 -10.45 -3.94 12.31
C CYS A 194 -11.20 -2.62 12.46
N ILE A 195 -10.63 -1.49 12.01
CA ILE A 195 -11.31 -0.19 12.02
C ILE A 195 -12.48 -0.18 11.03
N TYR A 196 -12.31 -0.79 9.86
CA TYR A 196 -13.36 -0.86 8.84
C TYR A 196 -14.57 -1.67 9.32
N ASP A 197 -14.34 -2.82 9.97
CA ASP A 197 -15.42 -3.64 10.56
C ASP A 197 -16.07 -2.97 11.77
N ALA A 198 -15.34 -2.12 12.50
CA ALA A 198 -15.87 -1.36 13.63
C ALA A 198 -16.70 -0.13 13.20
N LEU A 199 -16.70 0.25 11.92
CA LEU A 199 -17.52 1.36 11.42
C LEU A 199 -18.97 0.90 11.24
N PRO A 200 -19.95 1.54 11.91
CA PRO A 200 -21.35 1.17 11.73
C PRO A 200 -21.76 1.42 10.29
N THR A 201 -22.07 0.34 9.56
CA THR A 201 -22.73 0.44 8.26
C THR A 201 -23.97 1.32 8.41
N PRO A 202 -24.17 2.35 7.55
CA PRO A 202 -25.40 3.12 7.59
C PRO A 202 -26.55 2.14 7.33
N ILE A 203 -27.40 2.02 8.35
CA ILE A 203 -28.62 1.24 8.39
C ILE A 203 -29.35 1.48 7.07
N THR A 204 -29.52 0.42 6.27
CA THR A 204 -30.50 0.35 5.20
C THR A 204 -31.84 0.83 5.74
N ALA A 205 -32.19 2.07 5.41
CA ALA A 205 -33.43 2.70 5.82
C ALA A 205 -34.61 2.00 5.13
N GLY A 206 -35.40 1.29 5.93
CA GLY A 206 -36.85 1.21 5.79
C GLY A 206 -37.43 0.51 4.55
N HIS A 207 -37.55 -0.82 4.60
CA HIS A 207 -38.78 -1.46 4.14
C HIS A 207 -39.72 -1.61 5.34
N ALA A 208 -40.53 -0.58 5.58
CA ALA A 208 -41.70 -0.70 6.44
C ALA A 208 -42.80 -1.39 5.62
N PRO A 209 -43.34 -2.55 6.04
CA PRO A 209 -44.53 -3.09 5.41
C PRO A 209 -45.70 -2.17 5.71
N THR A 210 -46.22 -1.54 4.66
CA THR A 210 -47.54 -0.89 4.66
C THR A 210 -48.60 -1.95 4.87
N SER A 211 -49.05 -2.13 6.12
CA SER A 211 -50.35 -2.72 6.41
C SER A 211 -51.32 -1.63 6.82
N ARG A 212 -52.33 -1.41 5.98
CA ARG A 212 -53.70 -0.98 6.28
C ARG A 212 -54.53 -1.08 5.00
N PRO A 213 -55.86 -1.17 5.09
CA PRO A 213 -56.72 -1.19 6.28
C PRO A 213 -57.14 -2.60 6.74
#